data_AF-A0A512U884-F1
#
_entry.id   AF-A0A512U884-F1
#
_cell.length_a   1.000
_cell.length_b   1.000
_cell.length_c   1.000
_cell.angle_alpha   90.00
_cell.angle_beta   90.00
_cell.angle_gamma   90.00
#
_symmetry.space_group_name_H-M   'P 1'
#
loop_
_entity.id
_entity.type
_entity.pdbx_description
1 polymer ?
#
loop_
_entity_poly.entity_id
_entity_poly.type
_entity_poly.pdbx_seq_one_letter_code
_entity_poly.pdbx_strand_id
1 'polypeptide(L)'
;MAVRNFPTRFTTIFPEVNQVKKWDRFWKTLYKEEWLKGNGFIVIHLFNFGSNVPSFDSKNEHDIRKCHLCLQEVNSNAIQNHLYNMCESTKYWWHEVKFTEPMHLKEMLAPRNTSFESLRNLNWFVKTVKKNYSLRRRESPKGDTLLPLRKKQMKKALGETKPMGR
;
A
#
# COMPACT_ATOMS: atom_id res chain seq x y z
N MET A 1 15.01 7.14 -20.30
CA MET A 1 14.87 6.87 -18.85
C MET A 1 13.46 7.25 -18.45
N ALA A 2 12.65 6.30 -17.96
CA ALA A 2 11.28 6.63 -17.53
C ALA A 2 11.37 7.52 -16.27
N VAL A 3 10.71 8.67 -16.31
CA VAL A 3 10.63 9.60 -15.17
C VAL A 3 9.94 8.85 -14.02
N ARG A 4 10.69 8.58 -12.97
CA ARG A 4 10.17 7.93 -11.76
C ARG A 4 9.35 8.97 -10.99
N ASN A 5 8.05 9.01 -11.23
CA ASN A 5 7.12 9.80 -10.40
C ASN A 5 6.89 9.07 -9.07
N PHE A 6 7.88 9.16 -8.18
CA PHE A 6 7.66 8.86 -6.77
C PHE A 6 6.76 9.95 -6.19
N PRO A 7 5.73 9.61 -5.39
CA PRO A 7 5.10 10.62 -4.54
C PRO A 7 6.19 11.18 -3.63
N THR A 8 6.48 12.48 -3.74
CA THR A 8 7.62 13.15 -3.07
C THR A 8 7.69 12.82 -1.57
N ARG A 9 6.54 12.63 -0.92
CA ARG A 9 6.47 12.32 0.52
C ARG A 9 6.77 10.86 0.86
N PHE A 10 6.54 9.92 -0.06
CA PHE A 10 6.82 8.50 0.20
C PHE A 10 8.32 8.23 0.26
N THR A 11 9.08 8.86 -0.63
CA THR A 11 10.55 8.85 -0.60
C THR A 11 11.11 9.65 0.58
N THR A 12 10.43 10.70 1.06
CA THR A 12 10.82 11.40 2.30
C THR A 12 10.63 10.53 3.55
N ILE A 13 9.49 9.82 3.66
CA ILE A 13 9.20 8.95 4.81
C ILE A 13 10.10 7.71 4.81
N PHE A 14 10.48 7.23 3.62
CA PHE A 14 11.36 6.08 3.48
C PHE A 14 12.47 6.33 2.45
N PRO A 15 13.52 7.10 2.79
CA PRO A 15 14.57 7.50 1.85
C PRO A 15 15.37 6.30 1.31
N GLU A 16 15.34 5.18 2.03
CA GLU A 16 15.96 3.92 1.60
C GLU A 16 15.37 3.38 0.28
N VAL A 17 14.15 3.80 -0.10
CA VAL A 17 13.55 3.47 -1.40
C VAL A 17 14.37 3.97 -2.59
N ASN A 18 15.18 5.01 -2.38
CA ASN A 18 16.07 5.55 -3.39
C ASN A 18 17.38 4.75 -3.50
N GLN A 19 17.69 3.89 -2.52
CA GLN A 19 18.91 3.09 -2.46
C GLN A 19 18.71 1.72 -3.10
N VAL A 20 18.47 1.69 -4.41
CA VAL A 20 18.12 0.48 -5.19
C VAL A 20 19.05 -0.71 -4.92
N LYS A 21 20.36 -0.47 -4.70
CA LYS A 21 21.35 -1.52 -4.40
C LYS A 21 21.09 -2.26 -3.08
N LYS A 22 20.48 -1.60 -2.08
CA LYS A 22 20.13 -2.22 -0.78
C LYS A 22 19.13 -3.36 -0.95
N TRP A 23 18.35 -3.33 -2.04
CA TRP A 23 17.24 -4.25 -2.28
C TRP A 23 17.53 -5.27 -3.40
N ASP A 24 18.78 -5.39 -3.82
CA ASP A 24 19.20 -6.23 -4.95
C ASP A 24 18.73 -7.69 -4.80
N ARG A 25 18.85 -8.26 -3.58
CA ARG A 25 18.37 -9.62 -3.30
C ARG A 25 16.86 -9.76 -3.46
N PHE A 26 16.09 -8.80 -2.95
CA PHE A 26 14.64 -8.77 -3.10
C PHE A 26 14.23 -8.68 -4.57
N TRP A 27 14.83 -7.75 -5.32
CA TRP A 27 14.52 -7.57 -6.74
C TRP A 27 14.87 -8.80 -7.58
N LYS A 28 15.99 -9.47 -7.29
CA LYS A 28 16.35 -10.74 -7.94
C LYS A 28 15.32 -11.83 -7.67
N THR A 29 14.82 -11.96 -6.44
CA THR A 29 13.78 -12.95 -6.12
C THR A 29 12.46 -12.60 -6.78
N LEU A 30 12.02 -11.35 -6.69
CA LEU A 30 10.77 -10.89 -7.29
C LEU A 30 10.80 -11.05 -8.81
N TYR A 31 11.94 -10.75 -9.46
CA TYR A 31 12.15 -10.97 -10.88
C TYR A 31 12.00 -12.44 -11.27
N LYS A 32 12.60 -13.37 -10.50
CA LYS A 32 12.45 -14.81 -10.74
C LYS A 32 10.99 -15.24 -10.65
N GLU A 33 10.28 -14.76 -9.62
CA GLU A 33 8.86 -15.07 -9.45
C GLU A 33 8.00 -14.50 -10.58
N GLU A 34 8.24 -13.26 -11.00
CA GLU A 34 7.42 -12.59 -12.02
C GLU A 34 7.72 -13.08 -13.44
N TRP A 35 8.99 -13.08 -13.84
CA TRP A 35 9.39 -13.28 -15.24
C TRP A 35 9.68 -14.74 -15.57
N LEU A 36 10.30 -15.50 -14.66
CA LEU A 36 10.60 -16.91 -14.93
C LEU A 36 9.40 -17.82 -14.65
N LYS A 37 8.56 -17.49 -13.65
CA LYS A 37 7.39 -18.30 -13.28
C LYS A 37 6.06 -17.71 -13.77
N GLY A 38 6.06 -16.52 -14.36
CA GLY A 38 4.86 -15.89 -14.92
C GLY A 38 3.88 -15.31 -13.89
N ASN A 39 4.32 -15.07 -12.64
CA ASN A 39 3.45 -14.57 -11.58
C ASN A 39 3.31 -13.03 -11.62
N GLY A 40 2.10 -12.51 -11.85
CA GLY A 40 1.89 -11.05 -11.92
C GLY A 40 2.00 -10.30 -10.57
N PHE A 41 3.19 -9.78 -10.25
CA PHE A 41 3.53 -9.04 -9.02
C PHE A 41 3.71 -7.53 -9.20
N ILE A 42 3.25 -6.99 -10.32
CA ILE A 42 3.35 -5.57 -10.70
C ILE A 42 2.91 -4.58 -9.61
N VAL A 43 1.94 -4.95 -8.75
CA VAL A 43 1.45 -4.07 -7.69
C VAL A 43 2.54 -3.81 -6.65
N ILE A 44 3.34 -4.82 -6.30
CA ILE A 44 4.49 -4.68 -5.39
C ILE A 44 5.58 -3.84 -6.04
N HIS A 45 5.87 -4.02 -7.34
CA HIS A 45 6.81 -3.17 -8.06
C HIS A 45 6.41 -1.70 -7.93
N LEU A 46 5.16 -1.38 -8.31
CA LEU A 46 4.64 -0.02 -8.27
C LEU A 46 4.58 0.54 -6.84
N PHE A 47 4.36 -0.32 -5.83
CA PHE A 47 4.37 0.09 -4.42
C PHE A 47 5.77 0.47 -3.94
N ASN A 48 6.77 -0.36 -4.28
CA ASN A 48 8.17 -0.08 -3.98
C ASN A 48 8.68 1.15 -4.75
N PHE A 49 8.03 1.56 -5.85
CA PHE A 49 8.28 2.84 -6.52
C PHE A 49 7.33 3.97 -6.08
N GLY A 50 6.52 3.76 -5.04
CA GLY A 50 5.54 4.73 -4.54
C GLY A 50 4.34 5.01 -5.46
N SER A 51 4.38 4.59 -6.73
CA SER A 51 3.29 4.81 -7.70
C SER A 51 1.98 4.11 -7.34
N ASN A 52 2.03 3.07 -6.49
CA ASN A 52 0.84 2.38 -5.99
C ASN A 52 0.41 2.78 -4.58
N VAL A 53 1.04 3.81 -4.03
CA VAL A 53 0.66 4.41 -2.75
C VAL A 53 -0.43 5.45 -3.02
N PRO A 54 -1.49 5.55 -2.21
CA PRO A 54 -2.41 6.67 -2.32
C PRO A 54 -1.65 8.01 -2.22
N SER A 55 -1.80 8.88 -3.23
CA SER A 55 -1.15 10.21 -3.24
C SER A 55 -1.95 11.21 -2.43
N PHE A 56 -1.22 12.09 -1.74
CA PHE A 56 -1.73 13.13 -0.86
C PHE A 56 -1.08 14.46 -1.23
N ASP A 57 -1.42 14.94 -2.43
CA ASP A 57 -0.94 16.23 -2.91
C ASP A 57 -1.59 17.34 -2.07
N SER A 58 -0.82 17.83 -1.09
CA SER A 58 -1.18 18.96 -0.24
C SER A 58 -0.09 20.01 -0.37
N LYS A 59 -0.48 21.27 -0.63
CA LYS A 59 0.47 22.39 -0.65
C LYS A 59 0.97 22.73 0.76
N ASN A 60 0.19 22.39 1.79
CA ASN A 60 0.56 22.56 3.19
C ASN A 60 0.64 21.20 3.90
N GLU A 61 1.73 20.96 4.62
CA GLU A 61 2.00 19.72 5.35
C GLU A 61 1.17 19.58 6.63
N HIS A 62 0.77 20.72 7.21
CA HIS A 62 -0.02 20.80 8.43
C HIS A 62 -1.54 20.69 8.18
N ASP A 63 -1.97 20.62 6.92
CA ASP A 63 -3.38 20.44 6.62
C ASP A 63 -3.88 19.11 7.18
N ILE A 64 -4.92 19.17 8.01
CA ILE A 64 -5.61 18.00 8.53
C ILE A 64 -6.42 17.37 7.39
N ARG A 65 -6.27 16.05 7.23
CA ARG A 65 -7.06 15.26 6.27
C ARG A 65 -7.70 14.08 6.94
N LYS A 66 -8.88 13.72 6.43
CA LYS A 66 -9.57 12.51 6.83
C LYS A 66 -9.01 11.30 6.08
N CYS A 67 -8.60 10.27 6.80
CA CYS A 67 -8.26 8.99 6.19
C CYS A 67 -9.51 8.39 5.53
N HIS A 68 -9.49 8.18 4.23
CA HIS A 68 -10.69 7.72 3.52
C HIS A 68 -11.13 6.30 3.90
N LEU A 69 -10.33 5.52 4.63
CA LEU A 69 -10.70 4.18 5.09
C LEU A 69 -11.31 4.17 6.49
N CYS A 70 -10.57 4.69 7.49
CA CYS A 70 -11.00 4.67 8.90
C CYS A 70 -11.60 5.99 9.40
N LEU A 71 -11.61 7.04 8.58
CA LEU A 71 -12.15 8.37 8.88
C LEU A 71 -11.48 9.14 10.02
N GLN A 72 -10.33 8.68 10.51
CA GLN A 72 -9.52 9.46 11.45
C GLN A 72 -8.90 10.67 10.75
N GLU A 73 -8.85 11.79 11.47
CA GLU A 73 -8.14 12.99 11.07
C GLU A 73 -6.63 12.81 11.30
N VAL A 74 -5.85 13.12 10.27
CA VAL A 74 -4.41 12.90 10.23
C VAL A 74 -3.77 14.07 9.47
N ASN A 75 -2.63 14.56 9.95
CA ASN A 75 -1.86 15.54 9.20
C ASN A 75 -1.50 14.99 7.81
N SER A 76 -1.55 15.87 6.80
CA SER A 76 -1.25 15.50 5.42
C SER A 76 0.13 14.87 5.24
N ASN A 77 1.10 15.19 6.09
CA ASN A 77 2.43 14.58 6.07
C ASN A 77 2.50 13.20 6.75
N ALA A 78 1.56 12.87 7.64
CA ALA A 78 1.52 11.63 8.40
C ALA A 78 0.59 10.55 7.82
N ILE A 79 -0.21 10.89 6.81
CA ILE A 79 -1.27 10.01 6.27
C ILE A 79 -0.75 8.68 5.70
N GLN A 80 0.41 8.65 5.07
CA GLN A 80 1.01 7.38 4.58
C GLN A 80 1.46 6.50 5.74
N ASN A 81 2.11 7.10 6.75
CA ASN A 81 2.49 6.40 7.97
C ASN A 81 1.24 5.85 8.69
N HIS A 82 0.18 6.65 8.79
CA HIS A 82 -1.09 6.21 9.34
C HIS A 82 -1.67 5.02 8.55
N LEU A 83 -1.73 5.11 7.22
CA LEU A 83 -2.33 4.08 6.38
C LEU A 83 -1.66 2.71 6.52
N TYR A 84 -0.33 2.66 6.67
CA TYR A 84 0.44 1.41 6.69
C TYR A 84 0.97 0.99 8.06
N ASN A 85 0.60 1.69 9.14
CA ASN A 85 0.97 1.29 10.50
C ASN A 85 -0.20 1.37 11.51
N MET A 86 -1.14 2.31 11.31
CA MET A 86 -2.13 2.65 12.35
C MET A 86 -3.58 2.42 11.92
N CYS A 87 -3.90 2.53 10.63
CA CYS A 87 -5.27 2.48 10.13
C CYS A 87 -5.94 1.13 10.42
N GLU A 88 -7.05 1.16 11.16
CA GLU A 88 -7.78 -0.07 11.56
C GLU A 88 -8.30 -0.88 10.36
N SER A 89 -8.70 -0.22 9.27
CA SER A 89 -9.15 -0.92 8.06
C SER A 89 -8.02 -1.67 7.37
N THR A 90 -6.80 -1.11 7.34
CA THR A 90 -5.65 -1.79 6.74
C THR A 90 -5.11 -2.86 7.67
N LYS A 91 -5.07 -2.65 8.99
CA LYS A 91 -4.78 -3.71 9.98
C LYS A 91 -5.70 -4.90 9.81
N TYR A 92 -7.00 -4.67 9.65
CA TYR A 92 -7.96 -5.73 9.38
C TYR A 92 -7.55 -6.56 8.14
N TRP A 93 -7.29 -5.91 7.00
CA TRP A 93 -6.87 -6.64 5.80
C TRP A 93 -5.52 -7.33 5.95
N TRP A 94 -4.58 -6.74 6.67
CA TRP A 94 -3.27 -7.33 6.95
C TRP A 94 -3.40 -8.67 7.68
N HIS A 95 -4.26 -8.73 8.69
CA HIS A 95 -4.57 -9.97 9.40
C HIS A 95 -5.31 -10.98 8.52
N GLU A 96 -6.27 -10.54 7.71
CA GLU A 96 -7.06 -11.43 6.84
C GLU A 96 -6.22 -12.07 5.72
N VAL A 97 -5.20 -11.39 5.20
CA VAL A 97 -4.24 -11.99 4.25
C VAL A 97 -3.18 -12.86 4.93
N LYS A 98 -3.29 -13.07 6.26
CA LYS A 98 -2.44 -13.96 7.06
C LYS A 98 -0.95 -13.58 7.09
N PHE A 99 -0.64 -12.29 7.17
CA PHE A 99 0.73 -11.89 7.51
C PHE A 99 1.02 -12.15 8.99
N THR A 100 2.16 -12.81 9.24
CA THR A 100 2.65 -13.08 10.61
C THR A 100 3.43 -11.90 11.18
N GLU A 101 4.09 -11.13 10.32
CA GLU A 101 4.85 -9.96 10.73
C GLU A 101 3.94 -8.79 11.12
N PRO A 102 4.37 -7.91 12.03
CA PRO A 102 3.66 -6.67 12.31
C PRO A 102 3.47 -5.81 11.05
N MET A 103 2.32 -5.13 10.96
CA MET A 103 2.01 -4.25 9.84
C MET A 103 2.88 -2.98 9.90
N HIS A 104 4.06 -3.05 9.29
CA HIS A 104 4.99 -1.93 9.19
C HIS A 104 5.38 -1.63 7.75
N LEU A 105 5.41 -0.34 7.41
CA LEU A 105 5.79 0.09 6.06
C LEU A 105 7.18 -0.43 5.65
N LYS A 106 8.12 -0.55 6.60
CA LYS A 106 9.47 -1.12 6.35
C LYS A 106 9.43 -2.59 5.93
N GLU A 107 8.52 -3.36 6.50
CA GLU A 107 8.37 -4.79 6.18
C GLU A 107 7.56 -5.01 4.89
N MET A 108 6.80 -4.01 4.45
CA MET A 108 6.11 -4.01 3.15
C MET A 108 7.02 -3.60 1.99
N LEU A 109 8.09 -2.85 2.27
CA LEU A 109 9.07 -2.39 1.28
C LEU A 109 10.27 -3.32 1.27
N ALA A 110 10.51 -4.00 0.15
CA ALA A 110 11.50 -5.07 0.04
C ALA A 110 11.43 -6.07 1.21
N PRO A 111 10.29 -6.78 1.41
CA PRO A 111 10.08 -7.71 2.52
C PRO A 111 11.22 -8.72 2.63
N ARG A 112 11.64 -9.03 3.87
CA ARG A 112 12.65 -10.06 4.14
C ARG A 112 12.19 -11.44 3.70
N ASN A 113 10.92 -11.76 3.95
CA ASN A 113 10.31 -12.99 3.47
C ASN A 113 9.86 -12.80 2.02
N THR A 114 10.58 -13.41 1.09
CA THR A 114 10.30 -13.36 -0.34
C THR A 114 9.73 -14.67 -0.88
N SER A 115 9.10 -15.49 -0.03
CA SER A 115 8.39 -16.68 -0.50
C SER A 115 7.24 -16.28 -1.43
N PHE A 116 6.87 -17.16 -2.35
CA PHE A 116 5.75 -16.91 -3.26
C PHE A 116 4.47 -16.53 -2.50
N GLU A 117 4.14 -17.23 -1.42
CA GLU A 117 2.96 -16.94 -0.61
C GLU A 117 3.03 -15.56 0.05
N SER A 118 4.19 -15.20 0.62
CA SER A 118 4.39 -13.89 1.23
C SER A 118 4.24 -12.76 0.20
N LEU A 119 4.86 -12.91 -0.97
CA LEU A 119 4.72 -11.95 -2.07
C LEU A 119 3.29 -11.88 -2.58
N ARG A 120 2.60 -13.02 -2.74
CA ARG A 120 1.18 -13.07 -3.12
C ARG A 120 0.28 -12.33 -2.14
N ASN A 121 0.49 -12.52 -0.84
CA ASN A 121 -0.31 -11.87 0.18
C ASN A 121 -0.01 -10.37 0.24
N LEU A 122 1.24 -9.95 0.07
CA LEU A 122 1.62 -8.52 0.03
C LEU A 122 1.00 -7.83 -1.18
N ASN A 123 1.07 -8.48 -2.35
CA ASN A 123 0.47 -7.99 -3.59
C ASN A 123 -1.03 -7.81 -3.42
N TRP A 124 -1.70 -8.79 -2.82
CA TRP A 124 -3.13 -8.74 -2.54
C TRP A 124 -3.51 -7.60 -1.58
N PHE A 125 -2.74 -7.45 -0.50
CA PHE A 125 -2.93 -6.41 0.49
C PHE A 125 -2.82 -5.02 -0.14
N VAL A 126 -1.69 -4.72 -0.80
CA VAL A 126 -1.45 -3.41 -1.42
C VAL A 126 -2.54 -3.09 -2.44
N LYS A 127 -2.94 -4.07 -3.27
CA LYS A 127 -4.00 -3.90 -4.28
C LYS A 127 -5.33 -3.56 -3.62
N THR A 128 -5.68 -4.24 -2.53
CA THR A 128 -6.92 -4.01 -1.77
C THR A 128 -6.93 -2.60 -1.17
N VAL A 129 -5.84 -2.20 -0.51
CA VAL A 129 -5.70 -0.87 0.09
C VAL A 129 -5.85 0.21 -0.98
N LYS A 130 -5.08 0.13 -2.07
CA LYS A 130 -5.10 1.13 -3.14
C LYS A 130 -6.47 1.26 -3.80
N LYS A 131 -7.11 0.13 -4.15
CA LYS A 131 -8.42 0.09 -4.80
C LYS A 131 -9.47 0.76 -3.93
N ASN A 132 -9.60 0.36 -2.67
CA ASN A 132 -10.63 0.86 -1.76
C ASN A 132 -10.39 2.31 -1.36
N TYR A 133 -9.13 2.70 -1.13
CA TYR A 133 -8.80 4.10 -0.85
C TYR A 133 -9.20 4.99 -2.03
N SER A 134 -8.86 4.58 -3.26
CA SER A 134 -9.17 5.34 -4.48
C SER A 134 -10.67 5.37 -4.78
N LEU A 135 -11.41 4.31 -4.49
CA LEU A 135 -12.88 4.30 -4.61
C LEU A 135 -13.52 5.30 -3.65
N ARG A 136 -13.17 5.25 -2.36
CA ARG A 136 -13.76 6.12 -1.35
C ARG A 136 -13.36 7.59 -1.52
N ARG A 137 -12.15 7.85 -2.00
CA ARG A 137 -11.75 9.21 -2.40
C ARG A 137 -12.55 9.75 -3.59
N ARG A 138 -12.94 8.90 -4.54
CA ARG A 138 -13.82 9.31 -5.65
C ARG A 138 -15.25 9.58 -5.18
N GLU A 139 -15.74 8.78 -4.24
CA GLU A 139 -17.05 8.96 -3.62
C GLU A 139 -17.12 10.25 -2.78
N SER A 140 -16.05 10.56 -2.04
CA SER A 140 -15.96 11.77 -1.23
C SER A 140 -14.51 12.26 -1.14
N PRO A 141 -14.10 13.27 -1.92
CA PRO A 141 -12.72 13.75 -1.96
C PRO A 141 -12.19 14.30 -0.62
N LYS A 142 -13.08 14.80 0.24
CA LYS A 142 -12.77 15.30 1.59
C LYS A 142 -13.07 14.27 2.68
N GLY A 143 -13.81 13.20 2.35
CA GLY A 143 -14.24 12.18 3.28
C GLY A 143 -15.42 12.56 4.19
N ASP A 144 -16.04 13.71 3.97
CA ASP A 144 -17.08 14.26 4.88
C ASP A 144 -18.40 13.49 4.82
N THR A 145 -18.70 12.88 3.67
CA THR A 145 -19.92 12.10 3.44
C THR A 145 -19.72 10.60 3.64
N LEU A 146 -18.50 10.16 3.96
CA LEU A 146 -18.18 8.74 4.09
C LEU A 146 -18.63 8.19 5.44
N LEU A 147 -19.16 6.97 5.41
CA LEU A 147 -19.42 6.17 6.62
C LEU A 147 -18.27 5.21 6.90
N PRO A 148 -17.95 4.91 8.18
CA PRO A 148 -16.91 3.94 8.53
C PRO A 148 -17.12 2.59 7.85
N LEU A 149 -16.04 1.97 7.38
CA LEU A 149 -16.11 0.63 6.80
C LEU A 149 -16.51 -0.40 7.86
N ARG A 150 -17.63 -1.09 7.64
CA ARG A 150 -18.04 -2.23 8.46
C ARG A 150 -17.22 -3.47 8.10
N LYS A 151 -17.04 -4.40 9.04
CA LYS A 151 -16.32 -5.68 8.82
C LYS A 151 -16.80 -6.43 7.56
N LYS A 152 -18.12 -6.49 7.33
CA LYS A 152 -18.70 -7.12 6.12
C LYS A 152 -18.22 -6.45 4.81
N GLN A 153 -18.10 -5.12 4.80
CA GLN A 153 -17.61 -4.37 3.64
C GLN A 153 -16.12 -4.60 3.44
N MET A 154 -15.33 -4.61 4.51
CA MET A 154 -13.89 -4.90 4.43
C MET A 154 -13.62 -6.33 3.93
N LYS A 155 -14.36 -7.33 4.42
CA LYS A 155 -14.29 -8.71 3.94
C LYS A 155 -14.67 -8.83 2.46
N LYS A 156 -15.75 -8.17 2.04
CA LYS A 156 -16.18 -8.13 0.64
C LYS A 156 -15.11 -7.50 -0.26
N ALA A 157 -14.55 -6.37 0.16
CA ALA A 157 -13.51 -5.66 -0.57
C ALA A 157 -12.25 -6.51 -0.82
N LEU A 158 -11.85 -7.33 0.16
CA LEU A 158 -10.74 -8.25 0.04
C LEU A 158 -11.08 -9.39 -0.94
N GLY A 159 -12.26 -9.99 -0.82
CA GLY A 159 -12.73 -11.07 -1.70
C GLY A 159 -12.92 -10.66 -3.17
N GLU A 160 -13.28 -9.41 -3.43
CA GLU A 160 -13.39 -8.84 -4.79
C GLU A 160 -12.04 -8.44 -5.40
N THR A 161 -10.96 -8.52 -4.63
CA THR A 161 -9.63 -8.19 -5.11
C THR A 161 -8.87 -9.49 -5.36
N LYS A 162 -8.43 -9.72 -6.60
CA LYS A 162 -7.62 -10.91 -6.90
C LYS A 162 -6.18 -10.71 -6.38
N PRO A 163 -5.58 -11.72 -5.73
CA PRO A 163 -4.20 -11.65 -5.23
C PRO A 163 -3.14 -11.42 -6.31
N MET A 164 -3.40 -11.89 -7.53
CA MET A 164 -2.47 -11.86 -8.65
C MET A 164 -3.07 -11.09 -9.84
N GLY A 165 -2.18 -10.62 -10.72
CA GLY A 165 -2.56 -9.89 -11.94
C GLY A 165 -2.74 -8.38 -11.73
N ARG A 166 -2.92 -7.65 -12.83
CA ARG A 166 -3.15 -6.20 -12.84
C ARG A 166 -4.45 -5.83 -12.13
#